data_AF-F9RFM0-F1
#
_entry.id   AF-F9RFM0-F1
#
_cell.length_a   1.000
_cell.length_b   1.000
_cell.length_c   1.000
_cell.angle_alpha   90.00
_cell.angle_beta   90.00
_cell.angle_gamma   90.00
#
_symmetry.space_group_name_H-M   'P 1'
#
loop_
_entity.id
_entity.type
_entity.pdbx_description
1 polymer ?
#
loop_
_entity_poly.entity_id
_entity_poly.type
_entity_poly.pdbx_seq_one_letter_code
_entity_poly.pdbx_strand_id
1 'polypeptide(L)'
;MKSLLDLIEQHKQGQSIGIYSVCSAHPLVLEAAIKQAVQDQQLVLIEATSNQVNQFGGYTGMTPQDFADHVFALAERLSFPAEKIVLGGDHLGPNCWQALPAQQAMDYSEQMIHDYVCAGFKKIHLDCSMSCADDQTPLSESVMAERAARLCLIAEQAWKKTGGEAPLYVVGTEVPTPGGALESLEDEALEVTKPEQALATLNAHHQAFSDLGLGYVWPRVIGLVVQPGVEFDHHNVHHYESEKAQSLSRMIDSQPHLVFEAHSTDYQNPSAYSQLVRDHFAILKVGPALTFALREALYGLDRAEKEWLGTHHASHLRDTIEQVMHEQPNYWRSHYASKGHQQFLDCSYSLSDRIRYYWTHPEVQAAQQALFDHLAAKPLPVTLLSQYLPNQAKAISQQQIENHPADIVIHKIMEVTEVYSAACYSNAVVCKETM
;
A
#
# COMPACT_ATOMS: atom_id res chain seq x y z
N MET A 1 18.30 18.23 -0.23
CA MET A 1 17.63 17.10 -0.90
C MET A 1 16.58 16.63 0.08
N LYS A 2 15.28 16.62 -0.28
CA LYS A 2 14.24 16.29 0.71
C LYS A 2 14.27 14.79 0.97
N SER A 3 14.69 14.38 2.16
CA SER A 3 14.59 12.97 2.61
C SER A 3 13.20 12.69 3.19
N LEU A 4 12.83 11.41 3.38
CA LEU A 4 11.63 11.05 4.14
C LEU A 4 11.72 11.59 5.58
N LEU A 5 12.91 11.58 6.18
CA LEU A 5 13.14 12.13 7.50
C LEU A 5 12.87 13.65 7.53
N ASP A 6 13.31 14.40 6.52
CA ASP A 6 13.06 15.85 6.43
C ASP A 6 11.56 16.18 6.36
N LEU A 7 10.77 15.30 5.73
CA LEU A 7 9.32 15.44 5.66
C LEU A 7 8.68 15.25 7.03
N ILE A 8 9.11 14.22 7.76
CA ILE A 8 8.68 13.99 9.15
C ILE A 8 9.10 15.16 10.04
N GLU A 9 10.32 15.66 9.92
CA GLU A 9 10.78 16.84 10.67
C GLU A 9 9.93 18.09 10.37
N GLN A 10 9.60 18.35 9.11
CA GLN A 10 8.69 19.45 8.73
C GLN A 10 7.30 19.27 9.34
N HIS A 11 6.77 18.04 9.33
CA HIS A 11 5.51 17.72 9.97
C HIS A 11 5.54 18.04 11.47
N LYS A 12 6.58 17.59 12.18
CA LYS A 12 6.75 17.83 13.63
C LYS A 12 7.03 19.30 13.96
N GLN A 13 7.44 20.11 13.00
CA GLN A 13 7.54 21.58 13.12
C GLN A 13 6.19 22.29 12.89
N GLY A 14 5.09 21.55 12.73
CA GLY A 14 3.73 22.08 12.60
C GLY A 14 3.30 22.33 11.15
N GLN A 15 4.08 21.91 10.16
CA GLN A 15 3.62 21.95 8.77
C GLN A 15 2.59 20.83 8.54
N SER A 16 1.46 21.18 7.91
CA SER A 16 0.46 20.21 7.48
C SER A 16 0.95 19.52 6.19
N ILE A 17 1.93 18.63 6.36
CA ILE A 17 2.58 17.84 5.31
C ILE A 17 2.56 16.35 5.70
N GLY A 18 2.30 15.48 4.74
CA GLY A 18 2.34 14.03 4.91
C GLY A 18 2.96 13.37 3.69
N ILE A 19 2.96 12.05 3.67
CA ILE A 19 3.29 11.23 2.51
C ILE A 19 2.28 10.09 2.40
N TYR A 20 1.84 9.81 1.18
CA TYR A 20 1.08 8.60 0.92
C TYR A 20 2.02 7.48 0.46
N SER A 21 1.72 6.27 0.90
CA SER A 21 2.49 5.07 0.67
C SER A 21 1.73 4.13 -0.25
N VAL A 22 2.29 3.91 -1.45
CA VAL A 22 1.69 3.06 -2.48
C VAL A 22 2.09 1.61 -2.23
N CYS A 23 1.15 0.83 -1.70
CA CYS A 23 1.33 -0.57 -1.30
C CYS A 23 0.85 -1.53 -2.41
N SER A 24 1.50 -1.49 -3.58
CA SER A 24 1.13 -2.31 -4.73
C SER A 24 2.35 -2.76 -5.53
N ALA A 25 2.24 -3.95 -6.13
CA ALA A 25 3.23 -4.47 -7.06
C ALA A 25 2.74 -4.49 -8.52
N HIS A 26 1.55 -3.94 -8.80
CA HIS A 26 1.01 -3.94 -10.14
C HIS A 26 1.73 -2.89 -11.02
N PRO A 27 2.30 -3.25 -12.20
CA PRO A 27 3.10 -2.34 -13.01
C PRO A 27 2.43 -1.01 -13.38
N LEU A 28 1.14 -1.04 -13.75
CA LEU A 28 0.37 0.18 -14.06
C LEU A 28 0.12 1.07 -12.83
N VAL A 29 0.03 0.49 -11.62
CA VAL A 29 -0.11 1.26 -10.37
C VAL A 29 1.21 1.92 -9.99
N LEU A 30 2.32 1.19 -10.15
CA LEU A 30 3.66 1.75 -9.98
C LEU A 30 3.91 2.91 -10.96
N GLU A 31 3.49 2.76 -12.21
CA GLU A 31 3.63 3.82 -13.22
C GLU A 31 2.78 5.05 -12.86
N ALA A 32 1.54 4.85 -12.43
CA ALA A 32 0.67 5.92 -11.96
C ALA A 32 1.28 6.68 -10.77
N ALA A 33 1.82 5.97 -9.78
CA ALA A 33 2.45 6.56 -8.61
C ALA A 33 3.67 7.44 -8.99
N ILE A 34 4.52 6.96 -9.89
CA ILE A 34 5.68 7.74 -10.35
C ILE A 34 5.23 8.94 -11.20
N LYS A 35 4.24 8.78 -12.09
CA LYS A 35 3.69 9.90 -12.86
C LYS A 35 3.08 10.98 -11.95
N GLN A 36 2.37 10.59 -10.89
CA GLN A 36 1.87 11.53 -9.88
C GLN A 36 3.03 12.27 -9.20
N ALA A 37 4.07 11.56 -8.75
CA ALA A 37 5.23 12.20 -8.12
C ALA A 37 6.02 13.12 -9.07
N VAL A 38 6.07 12.81 -10.37
CA VAL A 38 6.60 13.71 -11.41
C VAL A 38 5.78 15.00 -11.46
N GLN A 39 4.45 14.90 -11.50
CA GLN A 39 3.54 16.05 -11.54
C GLN A 39 3.70 16.93 -10.29
N ASP A 40 3.80 16.31 -9.12
CA ASP A 40 3.86 17.02 -7.83
C ASP A 40 5.28 17.50 -7.48
N GLN A 41 6.29 17.02 -8.20
CA GLN A 41 7.71 17.21 -7.93
C GLN A 41 8.16 16.77 -6.53
N GLN A 42 7.43 15.85 -5.90
CA GLN A 42 7.70 15.32 -4.56
C GLN A 42 8.40 13.95 -4.59
N LEU A 43 8.59 13.35 -3.42
CA LEU A 43 9.00 11.97 -3.26
C LEU A 43 7.87 11.02 -3.68
N VAL A 44 8.24 9.82 -4.12
CA VAL A 44 7.32 8.68 -4.24
C VAL A 44 7.71 7.62 -3.22
N LEU A 45 6.77 7.22 -2.37
CA LEU A 45 6.93 6.10 -1.46
C LEU A 45 6.18 4.89 -2.00
N ILE A 46 6.92 3.85 -2.35
CA ILE A 46 6.40 2.58 -2.87
C ILE A 46 6.79 1.49 -1.88
N GLU A 47 5.80 0.75 -1.40
CA GLU A 47 6.00 -0.34 -0.44
C GLU A 47 5.58 -1.69 -1.01
N ALA A 48 6.38 -2.71 -0.70
CA ALA A 48 6.07 -4.10 -0.99
C ALA A 48 5.86 -4.88 0.31
N THR A 49 4.72 -5.57 0.40
CA THR A 49 4.42 -6.49 1.51
C THR A 49 5.23 -7.77 1.39
N SER A 50 5.47 -8.44 2.52
CA SER A 50 6.12 -9.78 2.55
C SER A 50 5.39 -10.83 1.69
N ASN A 51 4.08 -10.71 1.51
CA ASN A 51 3.29 -11.59 0.64
C ASN A 51 3.57 -11.33 -0.84
N GLN A 52 3.78 -10.07 -1.23
CA GLN A 52 4.08 -9.68 -2.61
C GLN A 52 5.47 -10.13 -3.01
N VAL A 53 6.46 -9.77 -2.19
CA VAL A 53 7.89 -9.85 -2.51
C VAL A 53 8.61 -10.43 -1.31
N ASN A 54 9.36 -11.51 -1.52
CA ASN A 54 10.22 -12.10 -0.50
C ASN A 54 11.31 -12.94 -1.18
N GLN A 55 12.21 -13.54 -0.40
CA GLN A 55 13.33 -14.34 -0.91
C GLN A 55 12.90 -15.56 -1.77
N PHE A 56 11.62 -15.95 -1.72
CA PHE A 56 11.03 -17.02 -2.52
C PHE A 56 10.14 -16.52 -3.68
N GLY A 57 10.07 -15.19 -3.88
CA GLY A 57 9.28 -14.57 -4.94
C GLY A 57 7.89 -14.07 -4.53
N GLY A 58 7.40 -14.41 -3.33
CA GLY A 58 6.01 -14.12 -2.95
C GLY A 58 4.99 -14.62 -3.99
N TYR A 59 3.83 -13.96 -4.08
CA TYR A 59 2.86 -14.25 -5.15
C TYR A 59 3.19 -13.56 -6.48
N THR A 60 4.14 -12.61 -6.48
CA THR A 60 4.53 -11.87 -7.71
C THR A 60 5.61 -12.59 -8.51
N GLY A 61 6.30 -13.55 -7.90
CA GLY A 61 7.51 -14.17 -8.43
C GLY A 61 8.78 -13.31 -8.30
N MET A 62 8.72 -12.18 -7.58
CA MET A 62 9.83 -11.23 -7.46
C MET A 62 10.53 -11.34 -6.09
N THR A 63 11.86 -11.34 -6.12
CA THR A 63 12.69 -11.04 -4.94
C THR A 63 12.70 -9.52 -4.66
N PRO A 64 13.17 -9.07 -3.47
CA PRO A 64 13.33 -7.64 -3.20
C PRO A 64 14.19 -6.92 -4.26
N GLN A 65 15.23 -7.57 -4.77
CA GLN A 65 16.07 -7.01 -5.83
C GLN A 65 15.30 -6.87 -7.14
N ASP A 66 14.54 -7.89 -7.56
CA ASP A 66 13.75 -7.84 -8.79
C ASP A 66 12.72 -6.70 -8.73
N PHE A 67 12.08 -6.52 -7.57
CA PHE A 67 11.12 -5.44 -7.37
C PHE A 67 11.78 -4.06 -7.43
N ALA A 68 12.93 -3.88 -6.76
CA ALA A 68 13.69 -2.64 -6.79
C ALA A 68 14.11 -2.30 -8.23
N ASP A 69 14.70 -3.25 -8.94
CA ASP A 69 15.13 -3.08 -10.34
C ASP A 69 13.95 -2.69 -11.24
N HIS A 70 12.79 -3.31 -11.04
CA HIS A 70 11.58 -2.98 -11.78
C HIS A 70 11.12 -1.53 -11.54
N VAL A 71 11.07 -1.08 -10.28
CA VAL A 71 10.70 0.30 -9.93
C VAL A 71 11.69 1.32 -10.47
N PHE A 72 13.00 1.05 -10.37
CA PHE A 72 14.03 1.96 -10.88
C PHE A 72 14.05 2.04 -12.42
N ALA A 73 13.85 0.91 -13.12
CA ALA A 73 13.72 0.90 -14.57
C ALA A 73 12.49 1.70 -15.03
N LEU A 74 11.39 1.62 -14.28
CA LEU A 74 10.19 2.40 -14.54
C LEU A 74 10.43 3.90 -14.34
N ALA A 75 11.11 4.28 -13.26
CA ALA A 75 11.49 5.66 -12.99
C ALA A 75 12.42 6.23 -14.07
N GLU A 76 13.41 5.46 -14.53
CA GLU A 76 14.29 5.87 -15.63
C GLU A 76 13.50 6.15 -16.90
N ARG A 77 12.58 5.25 -17.29
CA ARG A 77 11.70 5.44 -18.45
C ARG A 77 10.84 6.70 -18.33
N LEU A 78 10.40 7.04 -17.12
CA LEU A 78 9.60 8.22 -16.82
C LEU A 78 10.44 9.47 -16.53
N SER A 79 11.76 9.40 -16.66
CA SER A 79 12.70 10.49 -16.32
C SER A 79 12.53 11.01 -14.89
N PHE A 80 12.17 10.14 -13.95
CA PHE A 80 12.03 10.46 -12.53
C PHE A 80 13.35 10.19 -11.78
N PRO A 81 13.87 11.13 -10.97
CA PRO A 81 15.14 10.95 -10.28
C PRO A 81 15.10 9.81 -9.27
N ALA A 82 16.07 8.89 -9.34
CA ALA A 82 16.15 7.71 -8.47
C ALA A 82 16.24 8.08 -6.99
N GLU A 83 16.89 9.21 -6.65
CA GLU A 83 17.01 9.72 -5.29
C GLU A 83 15.68 10.19 -4.68
N LYS A 84 14.63 10.39 -5.49
CA LYS A 84 13.28 10.74 -5.02
C LYS A 84 12.39 9.52 -4.77
N ILE A 85 12.89 8.32 -5.03
CA ILE A 85 12.18 7.07 -4.76
C ILE A 85 12.54 6.60 -3.36
N VAL A 86 11.51 6.36 -2.55
CA VAL A 86 11.64 5.66 -1.28
C VAL A 86 11.00 4.29 -1.45
N LEU A 87 11.82 3.25 -1.44
CA LEU A 87 11.35 1.87 -1.35
C LEU A 87 11.16 1.50 0.12
N GLY A 88 9.99 0.95 0.44
CA GLY A 88 9.69 0.46 1.78
C GLY A 88 9.15 -0.97 1.83
N GLY A 89 9.36 -1.62 2.96
CA GLY A 89 8.86 -2.96 3.23
C GLY A 89 7.72 -2.87 4.23
N ASP A 90 6.58 -3.49 3.89
CA ASP A 90 5.37 -3.47 4.69
C ASP A 90 5.10 -4.82 5.38
N HIS A 91 4.69 -4.75 6.65
CA HIS A 91 4.48 -5.89 7.55
C HIS A 91 5.60 -6.95 7.42
N LEU A 92 6.85 -6.51 7.58
CA LEU A 92 7.99 -7.41 7.51
C LEU A 92 8.17 -8.12 8.85
N GLY A 93 7.94 -9.43 8.80
CA GLY A 93 8.03 -10.36 9.92
C GLY A 93 7.46 -11.73 9.53
N PRO A 94 6.98 -12.54 10.50
CA PRO A 94 6.62 -13.93 10.28
C PRO A 94 5.30 -14.14 9.54
N ASN A 95 4.65 -13.09 9.03
CA ASN A 95 3.31 -13.11 8.45
C ASN A 95 3.11 -14.21 7.38
N CYS A 96 4.07 -14.38 6.46
CA CYS A 96 3.98 -15.39 5.39
C CYS A 96 4.18 -16.82 5.87
N TRP A 97 4.67 -17.01 7.10
CA TRP A 97 5.15 -18.30 7.62
C TRP A 97 4.55 -18.65 8.98
N GLN A 98 3.38 -18.10 9.31
CA GLN A 98 2.66 -18.35 10.57
C GLN A 98 2.39 -19.85 10.82
N ALA A 99 2.27 -20.65 9.75
CA ALA A 99 2.07 -22.09 9.86
C ALA A 99 3.33 -22.87 10.28
N LEU A 100 4.50 -22.22 10.34
CA LEU A 100 5.76 -22.80 10.81
C LEU A 100 5.95 -22.54 12.31
N PRO A 101 6.84 -23.30 12.99
CA PRO A 101 7.30 -22.95 14.33
C PRO A 101 7.99 -21.57 14.34
N ALA A 102 7.84 -20.84 15.44
CA ALA A 102 8.29 -19.46 15.62
C ALA A 102 9.76 -19.25 15.25
N GLN A 103 10.64 -20.16 15.67
CA GLN A 103 12.06 -20.06 15.33
C GLN A 103 12.29 -20.07 13.81
N GLN A 104 11.64 -20.99 13.10
CA GLN A 104 11.81 -21.13 11.65
C GLN A 104 11.18 -19.94 10.90
N ALA A 105 9.99 -19.50 11.32
CA ALA A 105 9.34 -18.32 10.76
C ALA A 105 10.20 -17.05 10.94
N MET A 106 10.84 -16.91 12.10
CA MET A 106 11.77 -15.80 12.37
C MET A 106 13.04 -15.89 11.53
N ASP A 107 13.64 -17.08 11.34
CA ASP A 107 14.83 -17.24 10.50
C ASP A 107 14.53 -16.83 9.03
N TYR A 108 13.34 -17.15 8.51
CA TYR A 108 12.90 -16.67 7.19
C TYR A 108 12.63 -15.16 7.16
N SER A 109 12.11 -14.61 8.26
CA SER A 109 11.88 -13.17 8.40
C SER A 109 13.19 -12.38 8.44
N GLU A 110 14.22 -12.92 9.11
CA GLU A 110 15.57 -12.33 9.12
C GLU A 110 16.18 -12.29 7.73
N GLN A 111 16.10 -13.40 6.97
CA GLN A 111 16.59 -13.44 5.60
C GLN A 111 15.85 -12.42 4.71
N MET A 112 14.53 -12.33 4.86
CA MET A 112 13.73 -11.35 4.14
C MET A 112 14.18 -9.91 4.46
N ILE A 113 14.33 -9.55 5.74
CA ILE A 113 14.81 -8.22 6.15
C ILE A 113 16.18 -7.93 5.56
N HIS A 114 17.09 -8.90 5.60
CA HIS A 114 18.41 -8.77 4.99
C HIS A 114 18.30 -8.45 3.50
N ASP A 115 17.49 -9.19 2.76
CA ASP A 115 17.36 -9.05 1.30
C ASP A 115 16.69 -7.73 0.91
N TYR A 116 15.68 -7.28 1.68
CA TYR A 116 15.08 -5.95 1.51
C TYR A 116 16.11 -4.83 1.68
N VAL A 117 16.90 -4.85 2.77
CA VAL A 117 17.90 -3.81 3.01
C VAL A 117 19.03 -3.85 1.98
N CYS A 118 19.48 -5.06 1.57
CA CYS A 118 20.48 -5.20 0.51
C CYS A 118 19.99 -4.72 -0.86
N ALA A 119 18.69 -4.84 -1.15
CA ALA A 119 18.06 -4.31 -2.37
C ALA A 119 17.81 -2.79 -2.33
N GLY A 120 18.18 -2.11 -1.23
CA GLY A 120 18.09 -0.66 -1.10
C GLY A 120 16.76 -0.15 -0.54
N PHE A 121 15.96 -1.00 0.09
CA PHE A 121 14.77 -0.56 0.83
C PHE A 121 15.19 0.21 2.08
N LYS A 122 14.61 1.41 2.25
CA LYS A 122 15.02 2.37 3.29
C LYS A 122 13.96 2.61 4.36
N LYS A 123 12.69 2.28 4.09
CA LYS A 123 11.62 2.33 5.10
C LYS A 123 11.22 0.90 5.47
N ILE A 124 11.41 0.49 6.71
CA ILE A 124 11.22 -0.90 7.14
C ILE A 124 10.14 -0.94 8.24
N HIS A 125 8.96 -1.47 7.90
CA HIS A 125 7.92 -1.76 8.88
C HIS A 125 8.19 -3.13 9.52
N LEU A 126 8.57 -3.12 10.80
CA LEU A 126 8.85 -4.31 11.60
C LEU A 126 7.57 -4.74 12.34
N ASP A 127 6.90 -5.77 11.81
CA ASP A 127 5.67 -6.31 12.39
C ASP A 127 5.82 -7.79 12.71
N CYS A 128 5.90 -8.09 14.00
CA CYS A 128 5.99 -9.44 14.54
C CYS A 128 4.79 -9.82 15.40
N SER A 129 3.62 -9.23 15.12
CA SER A 129 2.40 -9.42 15.91
C SER A 129 1.67 -10.75 15.66
N MET A 130 1.93 -11.40 14.53
CA MET A 130 1.29 -12.65 14.16
C MET A 130 1.86 -13.85 14.93
N SER A 131 0.96 -14.66 15.50
CA SER A 131 1.33 -15.92 16.17
C SER A 131 1.82 -16.95 15.15
N CYS A 132 2.90 -17.66 15.48
CA CYS A 132 3.38 -18.84 14.77
C CYS A 132 2.74 -20.12 15.33
N ALA A 133 3.00 -21.28 14.71
CA ALA A 133 2.29 -22.52 15.01
C ALA A 133 2.44 -23.04 16.45
N ASP A 134 3.54 -22.71 17.13
CA ASP A 134 3.86 -23.10 18.51
C ASP A 134 3.77 -21.93 19.51
N ASP A 135 3.28 -20.77 19.08
CA ASP A 135 3.06 -19.62 19.95
C ASP A 135 1.79 -19.80 20.81
N GLN A 136 1.81 -19.15 21.98
CA GLN A 136 0.59 -18.89 22.73
C GLN A 136 -0.13 -17.68 22.11
N THR A 137 -1.39 -17.85 21.72
CA THR A 137 -2.22 -16.78 21.14
C THR A 137 -3.19 -16.21 22.19
N PRO A 138 -3.31 -14.87 22.30
CA PRO A 138 -2.55 -13.84 21.59
C PRO A 138 -1.10 -13.73 22.09
N LEU A 139 -0.20 -13.27 21.20
CA LEU A 139 1.19 -12.98 21.56
C LEU A 139 1.26 -11.86 22.61
N SER A 140 2.23 -11.94 23.52
CA SER A 140 2.51 -10.85 24.45
C SER A 140 3.28 -9.73 23.77
N GLU A 141 3.07 -8.49 24.24
CA GLU A 141 3.76 -7.30 23.73
C GLU A 141 5.29 -7.40 23.82
N SER A 142 5.79 -8.05 24.88
CA SER A 142 7.23 -8.31 25.03
C SER A 142 7.77 -9.19 23.90
N VAL A 143 7.08 -10.28 23.55
CA VAL A 143 7.53 -11.19 22.47
C VAL A 143 7.49 -10.51 21.12
N MET A 144 6.45 -9.71 20.85
CA MET A 144 6.35 -8.92 19.62
C MET A 144 7.54 -7.94 19.50
N ALA A 145 7.83 -7.19 20.57
CA ALA A 145 8.93 -6.23 20.61
C ALA A 145 10.32 -6.89 20.52
N GLU A 146 10.53 -8.02 21.18
CA GLU A 146 11.78 -8.80 21.11
C GLU A 146 12.04 -9.31 19.68
N ARG A 147 11.02 -9.84 19.01
CA ARG A 147 11.12 -10.27 17.61
C ARG A 147 11.40 -9.08 16.68
N ALA A 148 10.72 -7.95 16.84
CA ALA A 148 10.99 -6.74 16.08
C ALA A 148 12.42 -6.23 16.29
N ALA A 149 12.94 -6.26 17.52
CA ALA A 149 14.31 -5.88 17.83
C ALA A 149 15.34 -6.81 17.15
N ARG A 150 15.07 -8.12 17.11
CA ARG A 150 15.88 -9.11 16.38
C ARG A 150 15.93 -8.78 14.87
N LEU A 151 14.79 -8.45 14.26
CA LEU A 151 14.75 -8.03 12.85
C LEU A 151 15.46 -6.68 12.60
N CYS A 152 15.30 -5.71 13.51
CA CYS A 152 16.03 -4.44 13.45
C CYS A 152 17.56 -4.64 13.46
N LEU A 153 18.05 -5.56 14.30
CA LEU A 153 19.47 -5.91 14.34
C LEU A 153 19.97 -6.40 12.97
N ILE A 154 19.21 -7.26 12.30
CA ILE A 154 19.55 -7.77 10.96
C ILE A 154 19.54 -6.64 9.94
N ALA A 155 18.54 -5.76 9.96
CA ALA A 155 18.48 -4.60 9.08
C ALA A 155 19.73 -3.70 9.23
N GLU A 156 20.12 -3.38 10.46
CA GLU A 156 21.31 -2.55 10.74
C GLU A 156 22.61 -3.25 10.31
N GLN A 157 22.71 -4.56 10.47
CA GLN A 157 23.87 -5.33 10.02
C GLN A 157 23.98 -5.39 8.50
N ALA A 158 22.86 -5.58 7.80
CA ALA A 158 22.80 -5.56 6.34
C ALA A 158 23.16 -4.16 5.81
N TRP A 159 22.56 -3.10 6.38
CA TRP A 159 22.85 -1.72 5.99
C TRP A 159 24.33 -1.35 6.16
N LYS A 160 24.96 -1.72 7.28
CA LYS A 160 26.40 -1.44 7.49
C LYS A 160 27.31 -2.08 6.44
N LYS A 161 26.88 -3.16 5.79
CA LYS A 161 27.61 -3.82 4.70
C LYS A 161 27.31 -3.18 3.35
N THR A 162 26.05 -2.84 3.08
CA THR A 162 25.59 -2.27 1.80
C THR A 162 25.95 -0.79 1.66
N GLY A 163 25.94 -0.04 2.76
CA GLY A 163 26.15 1.41 2.77
C GLY A 163 24.91 2.20 2.32
N GLY A 164 25.10 3.49 2.06
CA GLY A 164 24.01 4.41 1.71
C GLY A 164 23.32 5.03 2.94
N GLU A 165 22.16 5.63 2.71
CA GLU A 165 21.34 6.23 3.77
C GLU A 165 20.86 5.16 4.77
N ALA A 166 20.83 5.51 6.05
CA ALA A 166 20.40 4.59 7.09
C ALA A 166 18.90 4.27 6.96
N PRO A 167 18.48 3.01 7.22
CA PRO A 167 17.08 2.66 7.26
C PRO A 167 16.32 3.45 8.32
N LEU A 168 15.07 3.79 7.99
CA LEU A 168 14.05 4.33 8.86
C LEU A 168 13.06 3.21 9.19
N TYR A 169 12.57 3.19 10.42
CA TYR A 169 11.78 2.11 10.95
C TYR A 169 10.37 2.57 11.30
N VAL A 170 9.42 1.65 11.08
CA VAL A 170 8.06 1.73 11.59
C VAL A 170 7.83 0.49 12.45
N VAL A 171 7.16 0.65 13.58
CA VAL A 171 6.82 -0.44 14.51
C VAL A 171 5.33 -0.43 14.82
N GLY A 172 4.87 -1.45 15.53
CA GLY A 172 3.45 -1.61 15.88
C GLY A 172 2.69 -2.37 14.80
N THR A 173 1.39 -2.47 15.00
CA THR A 173 0.45 -3.12 14.10
C THR A 173 -0.92 -2.50 14.38
N GLU A 174 -1.81 -2.55 13.41
CA GLU A 174 -3.21 -2.25 13.65
C GLU A 174 -3.90 -3.47 14.30
N VAL A 175 -4.72 -3.20 15.32
CA VAL A 175 -5.49 -4.23 16.01
C VAL A 175 -6.97 -3.81 15.94
N PRO A 176 -7.86 -4.64 15.34
CA PRO A 176 -7.58 -5.92 14.69
C PRO A 176 -6.80 -5.77 13.37
N THR A 177 -6.20 -6.87 12.91
CA THR A 177 -5.39 -6.94 11.68
C THR A 177 -6.24 -6.56 10.44
N PRO A 178 -5.71 -5.83 9.44
CA PRO A 178 -6.48 -5.13 8.44
C PRO A 178 -6.82 -6.03 7.26
N GLY A 179 -7.85 -5.64 6.51
CA GLY A 179 -8.10 -6.18 5.17
C GLY A 179 -9.00 -7.42 5.10
N GLY A 180 -9.84 -7.64 6.10
CA GLY A 180 -10.93 -8.60 5.98
C GLY A 180 -11.41 -9.10 7.33
N ALA A 181 -12.20 -8.28 8.02
CA ALA A 181 -13.11 -8.83 9.02
C ALA A 181 -13.95 -9.91 8.30
N LEU A 182 -13.82 -11.15 8.77
CA LEU A 182 -14.69 -12.28 8.38
C LEU A 182 -16.15 -12.02 8.78
N GLU A 183 -16.35 -11.02 9.63
CA GLU A 183 -17.61 -10.57 10.19
C GLU A 183 -17.89 -9.15 9.66
N SER A 184 -19.15 -8.84 9.38
CA SER A 184 -19.57 -7.52 8.92
C SER A 184 -18.98 -6.42 9.83
N LEU A 185 -18.55 -5.27 9.27
CA LEU A 185 -18.18 -4.09 10.07
C LEU A 185 -19.33 -3.61 11.00
N GLU A 186 -20.54 -4.14 10.83
CA GLU A 186 -21.69 -3.93 11.72
C GLU A 186 -21.55 -4.64 13.07
N ASP A 187 -20.78 -5.75 13.16
CA ASP A 187 -20.71 -6.62 14.34
C ASP A 187 -19.50 -6.33 15.26
N GLU A 188 -18.42 -5.73 14.75
CA GLU A 188 -17.27 -5.28 15.54
C GLU A 188 -17.14 -3.75 15.50
N ALA A 189 -17.31 -3.09 16.64
CA ALA A 189 -17.06 -1.65 16.74
C ALA A 189 -15.56 -1.39 16.55
N LEU A 190 -15.17 -0.81 15.42
CA LEU A 190 -13.80 -0.40 15.15
C LEU A 190 -13.35 0.61 16.23
N GLU A 191 -12.51 0.15 17.16
CA GLU A 191 -12.01 1.01 18.24
C GLU A 191 -10.74 1.74 17.81
N VAL A 192 -10.73 3.06 18.02
CA VAL A 192 -9.51 3.87 17.89
C VAL A 192 -8.50 3.42 18.96
N THR A 193 -7.24 3.21 18.56
CA THR A 193 -6.17 2.82 19.49
C THR A 193 -6.08 3.82 20.64
N LYS A 194 -6.03 3.31 21.87
CA LYS A 194 -5.94 4.17 23.06
C LYS A 194 -4.51 4.68 23.24
N PRO A 195 -4.32 5.94 23.69
CA PRO A 195 -2.99 6.52 23.92
C PRO A 195 -2.08 5.64 24.80
N GLU A 196 -2.64 5.01 25.84
CA GLU A 196 -1.90 4.13 26.74
C GLU A 196 -1.39 2.85 26.06
N GLN A 197 -2.13 2.31 25.09
CA GLN A 197 -1.71 1.13 24.31
C GLN A 197 -0.57 1.52 23.37
N ALA A 198 -0.71 2.63 22.65
CA ALA A 198 0.34 3.14 21.77
C ALA A 198 1.64 3.45 22.55
N LEU A 199 1.54 4.05 23.73
CA LEU A 199 2.70 4.28 24.61
C LEU A 199 3.32 2.98 25.13
N ALA A 200 2.50 1.98 25.50
CA ALA A 200 3.00 0.67 25.92
C ALA A 200 3.82 0.01 24.79
N THR A 201 3.33 0.07 23.56
CA THR A 201 4.02 -0.48 22.38
C THR A 201 5.34 0.22 22.13
N LEU A 202 5.37 1.55 22.18
CA LEU A 202 6.61 2.31 22.06
C LEU A 202 7.62 1.95 23.15
N ASN A 203 7.17 1.88 24.41
CA ASN A 203 8.05 1.55 25.54
C ASN A 203 8.62 0.13 25.43
N ALA A 204 7.80 -0.84 25.03
CA ALA A 204 8.23 -2.23 24.84
C ALA A 204 9.29 -2.34 23.73
N HIS A 205 9.06 -1.68 22.58
CA HIS A 205 10.02 -1.66 21.48
C HIS A 205 11.31 -0.92 21.85
N HIS A 206 11.22 0.23 22.52
CA HIS A 206 12.39 0.98 22.98
C HIS A 206 13.25 0.15 23.93
N GLN A 207 12.62 -0.57 24.87
CA GLN A 207 13.31 -1.44 25.80
C GLN A 207 13.97 -2.62 25.07
N ALA A 208 13.23 -3.35 24.23
CA ALA A 208 13.76 -4.49 23.48
C ALA A 208 14.93 -4.09 22.54
N PHE A 209 14.85 -2.92 21.90
CA PHE A 209 15.95 -2.39 21.09
C PHE A 209 17.16 -2.07 21.98
N SER A 210 16.94 -1.43 23.13
CA SER A 210 18.01 -1.09 24.07
C SER A 210 18.73 -2.33 24.61
N ASP A 211 17.98 -3.40 24.92
CA ASP A 211 18.52 -4.66 25.44
C ASP A 211 19.43 -5.37 24.41
N LEU A 212 19.22 -5.15 23.12
CA LEU A 212 20.09 -5.61 22.04
C LEU A 212 21.18 -4.59 21.62
N GLY A 213 21.33 -3.49 22.36
CA GLY A 213 22.31 -2.45 22.05
C GLY A 213 21.94 -1.57 20.84
N LEU A 214 20.67 -1.57 20.44
CA LEU A 214 20.11 -0.79 19.31
C LEU A 214 19.50 0.55 19.75
N GLY A 215 19.75 1.03 20.97
CA GLY A 215 19.20 2.32 21.43
C GLY A 215 19.55 3.52 20.53
N TYR A 216 20.68 3.46 19.81
CA TYR A 216 21.07 4.48 18.83
C TYR A 216 20.18 4.54 17.58
N VAL A 217 19.35 3.52 17.34
CA VAL A 217 18.41 3.43 16.22
C VAL A 217 17.12 4.20 16.51
N TRP A 218 16.77 4.43 17.79
CA TRP A 218 15.47 5.00 18.16
C TRP A 218 15.11 6.32 17.45
N PRO A 219 16.03 7.29 17.22
CA PRO A 219 15.73 8.49 16.44
C PRO A 219 15.34 8.23 14.97
N ARG A 220 15.59 7.01 14.45
CA ARG A 220 15.18 6.55 13.11
C ARG A 220 13.89 5.71 13.14
N VAL A 221 13.28 5.50 14.31
CA VAL A 221 11.91 4.97 14.40
C VAL A 221 10.96 6.13 14.17
N ILE A 222 10.47 6.26 12.94
CA ILE A 222 9.72 7.44 12.46
C ILE A 222 8.20 7.24 12.52
N GLY A 223 7.74 6.00 12.65
CA GLY A 223 6.33 5.64 12.57
C GLY A 223 5.90 4.66 13.64
N LEU A 224 4.70 4.86 14.16
CA LEU A 224 3.94 3.85 14.90
C LEU A 224 2.66 3.56 14.13
N VAL A 225 2.40 2.29 13.86
CA VAL A 225 1.11 1.84 13.32
C VAL A 225 0.09 1.77 14.44
N VAL A 226 -1.08 2.34 14.19
CA VAL A 226 -2.23 2.41 15.09
C VAL A 226 -3.52 2.41 14.27
N GLN A 227 -4.65 2.11 14.90
CA GLN A 227 -5.98 2.19 14.30
C GLN A 227 -6.62 3.57 14.58
N PRO A 228 -6.72 4.49 13.58
CA PRO A 228 -7.34 5.81 13.74
C PRO A 228 -8.87 5.82 13.67
N GLY A 229 -9.50 4.67 13.45
CA GLY A 229 -10.92 4.56 13.14
C GLY A 229 -11.19 4.61 11.64
N VAL A 230 -10.31 4.04 10.81
CA VAL A 230 -10.52 3.85 9.37
C VAL A 230 -10.41 2.36 9.03
N GLU A 231 -11.36 1.86 8.24
CA GLU A 231 -11.36 0.49 7.73
C GLU A 231 -12.34 0.40 6.55
N PHE A 232 -12.27 -0.69 5.79
CA PHE A 232 -13.29 -1.05 4.82
C PHE A 232 -13.47 -2.58 4.75
N ASP A 233 -14.69 -3.03 4.43
CA ASP A 233 -14.99 -4.44 4.20
C ASP A 233 -15.30 -4.70 2.72
N HIS A 234 -16.28 -5.54 2.40
CA HIS A 234 -16.68 -5.79 1.02
C HIS A 234 -17.53 -4.66 0.44
N HIS A 235 -18.33 -3.99 1.26
CA HIS A 235 -19.42 -3.11 0.81
C HIS A 235 -19.50 -1.79 1.57
N ASN A 236 -18.77 -1.66 2.68
CA ASN A 236 -18.82 -0.50 3.57
C ASN A 236 -17.42 0.07 3.81
N VAL A 237 -17.39 1.38 4.09
CA VAL A 237 -16.20 2.11 4.51
C VAL A 237 -16.50 2.72 5.87
N HIS A 238 -15.69 2.40 6.87
CA HIS A 238 -15.71 3.08 8.16
C HIS A 238 -14.91 4.38 8.01
N HIS A 239 -15.63 5.50 8.03
CA HIS A 239 -15.04 6.80 7.75
C HIS A 239 -14.31 7.40 8.94
N TYR A 240 -13.19 8.05 8.68
CA TYR A 240 -12.42 8.74 9.71
C TYR A 240 -13.25 9.82 10.41
N GLU A 241 -13.19 9.81 11.75
CA GLU A 241 -13.81 10.82 12.60
C GLU A 241 -12.73 11.48 13.48
N SER A 242 -12.22 12.63 13.01
CA SER A 242 -11.15 13.39 13.67
C SER A 242 -11.34 13.59 15.18
N GLU A 243 -12.58 13.81 15.62
CA GLU A 243 -12.91 14.00 17.04
C GLU A 243 -12.58 12.78 17.91
N LYS A 244 -12.79 11.56 17.39
CA LYS A 244 -12.53 10.31 18.11
C LYS A 244 -11.03 10.03 18.29
N ALA A 245 -10.19 10.50 17.36
CA ALA A 245 -8.75 10.28 17.38
C ALA A 245 -7.94 11.39 18.08
N GLN A 246 -8.57 12.45 18.59
CA GLN A 246 -7.87 13.60 19.17
C GLN A 246 -6.99 13.25 20.39
N SER A 247 -7.40 12.29 21.21
CA SER A 247 -6.60 11.84 22.37
C SER A 247 -5.31 11.16 21.93
N LEU A 248 -5.39 10.31 20.90
CA LEU A 248 -4.25 9.63 20.29
C LEU A 248 -3.33 10.61 19.57
N SER A 249 -3.91 11.54 18.81
CA SER A 249 -3.20 12.61 18.13
C SER A 249 -2.36 13.46 19.09
N ARG A 250 -2.93 13.94 20.20
CA ARG A 250 -2.19 14.74 21.20
C ARG A 250 -1.08 13.98 21.91
N MET A 251 -1.18 12.66 22.02
CA MET A 251 -0.13 11.86 22.66
C MET A 251 1.17 11.91 21.85
N ILE A 252 1.07 11.88 20.52
CA ILE A 252 2.22 11.82 19.63
C ILE A 252 3.04 13.12 19.58
N ASP A 253 2.47 14.24 20.02
CA ASP A 253 3.19 15.51 20.17
C ASP A 253 4.39 15.38 21.13
N SER A 254 4.30 14.48 22.10
CA SER A 254 5.41 14.19 23.02
C SER A 254 6.56 13.39 22.40
N GLN A 255 6.36 12.84 21.18
CA GLN A 255 7.33 12.01 20.47
C GLN A 255 7.97 12.83 19.32
N PRO A 256 9.21 13.34 19.48
CA PRO A 256 9.77 14.36 18.60
C PRO A 256 10.10 13.89 17.17
N HIS A 257 10.31 12.59 16.98
CA HIS A 257 10.73 12.01 15.70
C HIS A 257 9.66 11.10 15.07
N LEU A 258 8.47 11.04 15.66
CA LEU A 258 7.48 10.02 15.35
C LEU A 258 6.14 10.63 14.92
N VAL A 259 5.58 10.05 13.87
CA VAL A 259 4.20 10.25 13.39
C VAL A 259 3.46 8.92 13.41
N PHE A 260 2.15 8.94 13.20
CA PHE A 260 1.42 7.71 12.96
C PHE A 260 1.49 7.32 11.48
N GLU A 261 1.57 6.02 11.26
CA GLU A 261 1.31 5.39 9.98
C GLU A 261 -0.07 4.74 10.04
N ALA A 262 -0.97 5.16 9.15
CA ALA A 262 -2.32 4.63 9.07
C ALA A 262 -2.43 3.66 7.88
N HIS A 263 -2.93 2.47 8.18
CA HIS A 263 -3.24 1.41 7.22
C HIS A 263 -4.72 1.46 6.83
N SER A 264 -5.10 0.71 5.79
CA SER A 264 -6.47 0.66 5.27
C SER A 264 -7.11 2.05 5.04
N THR A 265 -6.32 3.04 4.62
CA THR A 265 -6.86 4.39 4.39
C THR A 265 -7.64 4.51 3.09
N ASP A 266 -7.71 3.44 2.31
CA ASP A 266 -8.46 3.32 1.06
C ASP A 266 -9.92 3.79 1.19
N TYR A 267 -10.44 4.34 0.09
CA TYR A 267 -11.85 4.73 -0.07
C TYR A 267 -12.40 5.81 0.88
N GLN A 268 -11.55 6.43 1.70
CA GLN A 268 -11.96 7.54 2.56
C GLN A 268 -12.38 8.76 1.73
N ASN A 269 -13.24 9.60 2.32
CA ASN A 269 -13.65 10.85 1.71
C ASN A 269 -12.44 11.81 1.58
N PRO A 270 -12.34 12.64 0.53
CA PRO A 270 -11.19 13.53 0.33
C PRO A 270 -10.80 14.38 1.54
N SER A 271 -11.78 14.89 2.30
CA SER A 271 -11.51 15.70 3.51
C SER A 271 -10.87 14.89 4.64
N ALA A 272 -11.13 13.59 4.72
CA ALA A 272 -10.60 12.72 5.76
C ALA A 272 -9.08 12.59 5.66
N TYR A 273 -8.50 12.52 4.45
CA TYR A 273 -7.05 12.45 4.29
C TYR A 273 -6.34 13.69 4.84
N SER A 274 -6.85 14.89 4.56
CA SER A 274 -6.29 16.12 5.14
C SER A 274 -6.46 16.19 6.66
N GLN A 275 -7.56 15.64 7.18
CA GLN A 275 -7.78 15.54 8.62
C GLN A 275 -6.81 14.54 9.26
N LEU A 276 -6.61 13.37 8.65
CA LEU A 276 -5.64 12.35 9.07
C LEU A 276 -4.23 12.94 9.15
N VAL A 277 -3.77 13.58 8.08
CA VAL A 277 -2.45 14.25 8.07
C VAL A 277 -2.36 15.26 9.20
N ARG A 278 -3.33 16.18 9.33
CA ARG A 278 -3.36 17.19 10.41
C ARG A 278 -3.34 16.57 11.81
N ASP A 279 -3.98 15.41 11.99
CA ASP A 279 -4.05 14.70 13.27
C ASP A 279 -2.87 13.74 13.47
N HIS A 280 -1.77 13.92 12.73
CA HIS A 280 -0.49 13.22 12.80
C HIS A 280 -0.45 11.80 12.22
N PHE A 281 -1.50 11.37 11.51
CA PHE A 281 -1.45 10.21 10.62
C PHE A 281 -0.80 10.65 9.30
N ALA A 282 0.51 10.90 9.36
CA ALA A 282 1.25 11.57 8.30
C ALA A 282 1.83 10.62 7.26
N ILE A 283 1.77 9.30 7.49
CA ILE A 283 2.04 8.27 6.50
C ILE A 283 0.73 7.53 6.22
N LEU A 284 0.19 7.70 5.02
CA LEU A 284 -1.12 7.16 4.63
C LEU A 284 -0.95 6.01 3.64
N LYS A 285 -1.19 4.76 4.06
CA LYS A 285 -1.06 3.59 3.19
C LYS A 285 -2.30 3.35 2.36
N VAL A 286 -2.09 3.14 1.07
CA VAL A 286 -3.13 2.87 0.08
C VAL A 286 -2.69 1.72 -0.84
N GLY A 287 -3.59 0.78 -1.11
CA GLY A 287 -3.30 -0.38 -1.93
C GLY A 287 -4.54 -0.84 -2.70
N PRO A 288 -5.53 -1.47 -2.04
CA PRO A 288 -6.76 -1.93 -2.66
C PRO A 288 -7.47 -0.88 -3.52
N ALA A 289 -7.58 0.37 -3.11
CA ALA A 289 -8.23 1.42 -3.91
C ALA A 289 -7.54 1.65 -5.26
N LEU A 290 -6.21 1.48 -5.33
CA LEU A 290 -5.45 1.65 -6.57
C LEU A 290 -5.73 0.51 -7.55
N THR A 291 -5.69 -0.73 -7.07
CA THR A 291 -5.97 -1.91 -7.92
C THR A 291 -7.47 -2.07 -8.20
N PHE A 292 -8.34 -1.57 -7.34
CA PHE A 292 -9.78 -1.45 -7.58
C PHE A 292 -10.07 -0.46 -8.72
N ALA A 293 -9.45 0.73 -8.70
CA ALA A 293 -9.56 1.70 -9.78
C ALA A 293 -9.00 1.16 -11.11
N LEU A 294 -7.89 0.42 -11.04
CA LEU A 294 -7.36 -0.32 -12.20
C LEU A 294 -8.38 -1.33 -12.73
N ARG A 295 -8.99 -2.14 -11.87
CA ARG A 295 -10.01 -3.12 -12.25
C ARG A 295 -11.20 -2.44 -12.91
N GLU A 296 -11.70 -1.33 -12.34
CA GLU A 296 -12.79 -0.54 -12.95
C GLU A 296 -12.43 -0.08 -14.36
N ALA A 297 -11.21 0.44 -14.57
CA ALA A 297 -10.75 0.84 -15.89
C ALA A 297 -10.73 -0.34 -16.87
N LEU A 298 -10.13 -1.47 -16.47
CA LEU A 298 -10.02 -2.66 -17.30
C LEU A 298 -11.39 -3.26 -17.63
N TYR A 299 -12.34 -3.28 -16.68
CA TYR A 299 -13.70 -3.75 -16.94
C TYR A 299 -14.47 -2.80 -17.85
N GLY A 300 -14.29 -1.49 -17.69
CA GLY A 300 -14.85 -0.48 -18.60
C GLY A 300 -14.31 -0.64 -20.02
N LEU A 301 -13.00 -0.88 -20.16
CA LEU A 301 -12.35 -1.12 -21.44
C LEU A 301 -12.76 -2.44 -22.09
N ASP A 302 -12.84 -3.55 -21.34
CA ASP A 302 -13.36 -4.85 -21.84
C ASP A 302 -14.78 -4.70 -22.40
N ARG A 303 -15.65 -3.97 -21.68
CA ARG A 303 -17.01 -3.75 -22.13
C ARG A 303 -17.06 -2.87 -23.39
N ALA A 304 -16.28 -1.79 -23.42
CA ALA A 304 -16.20 -0.91 -24.58
C ALA A 304 -15.61 -1.61 -25.81
N GLU A 305 -14.59 -2.44 -25.63
CA GLU A 305 -13.99 -3.26 -26.68
C GLU A 305 -15.02 -4.21 -27.31
N LYS A 306 -15.81 -4.92 -26.48
CA LYS A 306 -16.88 -5.80 -26.94
C LYS A 306 -17.91 -5.09 -27.82
N GLU A 307 -18.29 -3.86 -27.47
CA GLU A 307 -19.21 -3.04 -28.30
C GLU A 307 -18.54 -2.52 -29.57
N TRP A 308 -17.23 -2.22 -29.51
CA TRP A 308 -16.51 -1.61 -30.62
C TRP A 308 -16.06 -2.59 -31.71
N LEU A 309 -15.65 -3.79 -31.30
CA LEU A 309 -15.08 -4.83 -32.16
C LEU A 309 -16.05 -5.98 -32.39
N GLY A 310 -17.09 -6.08 -31.57
CA GLY A 310 -17.99 -7.22 -31.51
C GLY A 310 -17.43 -8.34 -30.62
N THR A 311 -18.33 -9.11 -30.01
CA THR A 311 -17.99 -10.12 -29.00
C THR A 311 -16.92 -11.12 -29.48
N HIS A 312 -16.99 -11.61 -30.73
CA HIS A 312 -16.03 -12.60 -31.24
C HIS A 312 -14.60 -12.10 -31.43
N HIS A 313 -14.39 -10.78 -31.45
CA HIS A 313 -13.08 -10.16 -31.65
C HIS A 313 -12.52 -9.51 -30.39
N ALA A 314 -13.26 -9.55 -29.28
CA ALA A 314 -12.83 -8.99 -28.01
C ALA A 314 -11.83 -9.89 -27.29
N SER A 315 -11.07 -9.31 -26.38
CA SER A 315 -10.09 -9.99 -25.52
C SER A 315 -10.72 -10.91 -24.48
N HIS A 316 -11.95 -10.61 -24.04
CA HIS A 316 -12.65 -11.32 -22.96
C HIS A 316 -11.89 -11.31 -21.63
N LEU A 317 -11.19 -10.21 -21.32
CA LEU A 317 -10.42 -10.05 -20.08
C LEU A 317 -11.25 -10.37 -18.84
N ARG A 318 -12.47 -9.80 -18.77
CA ARG A 318 -13.35 -10.00 -17.62
C ARG A 318 -13.77 -11.47 -17.46
N ASP A 319 -14.15 -12.11 -18.57
CA ASP A 319 -14.61 -13.50 -18.54
C ASP A 319 -13.45 -14.44 -18.14
N THR A 320 -12.24 -14.12 -18.61
CA THR A 320 -11.00 -14.86 -18.29
C THR A 320 -10.65 -14.77 -16.80
N ILE A 321 -10.65 -13.56 -16.22
CA ILE A 321 -10.32 -13.41 -14.80
C ILE A 321 -11.37 -14.05 -13.89
N GLU A 322 -12.65 -13.97 -14.25
CA GLU A 322 -13.73 -14.65 -13.54
C GLU A 322 -13.54 -16.18 -13.55
N GLN A 323 -13.17 -16.75 -14.69
CA GLN A 323 -12.86 -18.18 -14.80
C GLN A 323 -11.67 -18.57 -13.92
N VAL A 324 -10.54 -17.86 -14.01
CA VAL A 324 -9.33 -18.15 -13.22
C VAL A 324 -9.62 -18.05 -11.72
N MET A 325 -10.34 -17.01 -11.28
CA MET A 325 -10.72 -16.86 -9.87
C MET A 325 -11.60 -18.01 -9.40
N HIS A 326 -12.52 -18.50 -10.22
CA HIS A 326 -13.36 -19.65 -9.89
C HIS A 326 -12.55 -20.95 -9.78
N GLU A 327 -11.61 -21.18 -10.70
CA GLU A 327 -10.77 -22.38 -10.73
C GLU A 327 -9.70 -22.40 -9.63
N GLN A 328 -9.20 -21.23 -9.22
CA GLN A 328 -8.11 -21.10 -8.23
C GLN A 328 -8.52 -20.20 -7.05
N PRO A 329 -9.48 -20.62 -6.19
CA PRO A 329 -10.15 -19.71 -5.26
C PRO A 329 -9.32 -19.29 -4.03
N ASN A 330 -8.06 -19.72 -3.92
CA ASN A 330 -7.26 -19.64 -2.69
C ASN A 330 -7.08 -18.21 -2.17
N TYR A 331 -7.02 -17.21 -3.05
CA TYR A 331 -6.82 -15.81 -2.63
C TYR A 331 -8.08 -15.09 -2.17
N TRP A 332 -9.28 -15.65 -2.41
CA TRP A 332 -10.55 -14.99 -2.05
C TRP A 332 -11.47 -15.86 -1.19
N ARG A 333 -11.33 -17.20 -1.19
CA ARG A 333 -12.28 -18.12 -0.53
C ARG A 333 -12.46 -17.88 0.96
N SER A 334 -11.38 -17.53 1.65
CA SER A 334 -11.44 -17.20 3.08
C SER A 334 -12.07 -15.84 3.35
N HIS A 335 -12.22 -14.98 2.33
CA HIS A 335 -12.75 -13.63 2.48
C HIS A 335 -14.22 -13.56 2.06
N TYR A 336 -14.63 -14.29 1.02
CA TYR A 336 -16.00 -14.25 0.52
C TYR A 336 -16.77 -15.53 0.88
N ALA A 337 -17.53 -15.47 1.99
CA ALA A 337 -18.31 -16.59 2.50
C ALA A 337 -19.62 -16.83 1.72
N SER A 338 -20.10 -15.80 1.01
CA SER A 338 -21.30 -15.84 0.16
C SER A 338 -21.23 -16.96 -0.88
N LYS A 339 -22.39 -17.48 -1.28
CA LYS A 339 -22.52 -18.53 -2.32
C LYS A 339 -23.34 -18.02 -3.50
N GLY A 340 -23.20 -18.68 -4.66
CA GLY A 340 -23.99 -18.39 -5.84
C GLY A 340 -23.69 -16.99 -6.41
N HIS A 341 -24.73 -16.26 -6.83
CA HIS A 341 -24.54 -14.97 -7.49
C HIS A 341 -23.87 -13.91 -6.60
N GLN A 342 -24.12 -13.93 -5.29
CA GLN A 342 -23.47 -12.99 -4.37
C GLN A 342 -21.95 -13.18 -4.35
N GLN A 343 -21.46 -14.42 -4.39
CA GLN A 343 -20.03 -14.70 -4.49
C GLN A 343 -19.40 -14.11 -5.74
N PHE A 344 -20.12 -14.16 -6.87
CA PHE A 344 -19.69 -13.53 -8.11
C PHE A 344 -19.59 -11.99 -7.96
N LEU A 345 -20.57 -11.37 -7.29
CA LEU A 345 -20.55 -9.94 -7.01
C LEU A 345 -19.37 -9.57 -6.11
N ASP A 346 -19.12 -10.34 -5.05
CA ASP A 346 -18.03 -10.11 -4.11
C ASP A 346 -16.66 -10.26 -4.82
N CYS A 347 -16.49 -11.31 -5.62
CA CYS A 347 -15.28 -11.50 -6.44
C CYS A 347 -15.02 -10.35 -7.42
N SER A 348 -16.07 -9.75 -7.97
CA SER A 348 -15.95 -8.73 -9.02
C SER A 348 -15.91 -7.30 -8.49
N TYR A 349 -16.56 -7.02 -7.35
CA TYR A 349 -16.92 -5.65 -6.95
C TYR A 349 -16.62 -5.32 -5.49
N SER A 350 -16.21 -6.29 -4.67
CA SER A 350 -15.86 -6.03 -3.27
C SER A 350 -14.70 -5.02 -3.14
N LEU A 351 -14.80 -4.12 -2.16
CA LEU A 351 -13.74 -3.16 -1.82
C LEU A 351 -12.47 -3.85 -1.28
N SER A 352 -12.60 -5.09 -0.77
CA SER A 352 -11.46 -5.92 -0.37
C SER A 352 -10.53 -6.29 -1.52
N ASP A 353 -10.99 -6.14 -2.78
CA ASP A 353 -10.21 -6.23 -4.01
C ASP A 353 -9.32 -7.48 -4.12
N ARG A 354 -9.86 -8.65 -3.74
CA ARG A 354 -9.10 -9.93 -3.79
C ARG A 354 -8.74 -10.37 -5.21
N ILE A 355 -9.35 -9.77 -6.23
CA ILE A 355 -8.98 -9.94 -7.63
C ILE A 355 -7.54 -9.48 -7.93
N ARG A 356 -6.95 -8.59 -7.10
CA ARG A 356 -5.58 -8.09 -7.31
C ARG A 356 -4.49 -9.17 -7.38
N TYR A 357 -4.73 -10.31 -6.74
CA TYR A 357 -3.80 -11.44 -6.71
C TYR A 357 -3.79 -12.25 -8.02
N TYR A 358 -4.70 -11.99 -8.95
CA TYR A 358 -4.86 -12.74 -10.19
C TYR A 358 -4.32 -12.01 -11.43
N TRP A 359 -3.94 -10.73 -11.31
CA TRP A 359 -3.38 -9.96 -12.43
C TRP A 359 -2.05 -10.50 -12.95
N THR A 360 -1.31 -11.25 -12.14
CA THR A 360 -0.07 -11.93 -12.54
C THR A 360 -0.30 -13.31 -13.15
N HIS A 361 -1.55 -13.81 -13.17
CA HIS A 361 -1.85 -15.10 -13.78
C HIS A 361 -1.62 -15.04 -15.30
N PRO A 362 -0.90 -16.01 -15.91
CA PRO A 362 -0.51 -15.93 -17.32
C PRO A 362 -1.69 -15.72 -18.29
N GLU A 363 -2.83 -16.37 -18.04
CA GLU A 363 -4.03 -16.22 -18.87
C GLU A 363 -4.64 -14.82 -18.77
N VAL A 364 -4.63 -14.23 -17.57
CA VAL A 364 -5.15 -12.88 -17.33
C VAL A 364 -4.22 -11.85 -17.98
N GLN A 365 -2.90 -12.02 -17.85
CA GLN A 365 -1.91 -11.17 -18.52
C GLN A 365 -2.05 -11.22 -20.04
N ALA A 366 -2.26 -12.42 -20.62
CA ALA A 366 -2.48 -12.58 -22.06
C ALA A 366 -3.76 -11.87 -22.52
N ALA A 367 -4.86 -12.01 -21.78
CA ALA A 367 -6.11 -11.34 -22.11
C ALA A 367 -6.00 -9.80 -21.99
N GLN A 368 -5.30 -9.30 -20.95
CA GLN A 368 -5.06 -7.86 -20.81
C GLN A 368 -4.18 -7.33 -21.95
N GLN A 369 -3.15 -8.07 -22.34
CA GLN A 369 -2.29 -7.68 -23.46
C GLN A 369 -3.09 -7.64 -24.77
N ALA A 370 -3.94 -8.63 -25.03
CA ALA A 370 -4.82 -8.64 -26.20
C ALA A 370 -5.78 -7.43 -26.20
N LEU A 371 -6.40 -7.11 -25.06
CA LEU A 371 -7.23 -5.90 -24.91
C LEU A 371 -6.45 -4.64 -25.30
N PHE A 372 -5.22 -4.51 -24.81
CA PHE A 372 -4.38 -3.35 -25.08
C PHE A 372 -3.97 -3.27 -26.55
N ASP A 373 -3.56 -4.39 -27.15
CA ASP A 373 -3.16 -4.46 -28.55
C ASP A 373 -4.33 -4.10 -29.48
N HIS A 374 -5.53 -4.63 -29.20
CA HIS A 374 -6.73 -4.33 -29.97
C HIS A 374 -7.09 -2.85 -29.92
N LEU A 375 -7.09 -2.25 -28.73
CA LEU A 375 -7.45 -0.85 -28.54
C LEU A 375 -6.34 0.12 -28.98
N ALA A 376 -5.07 -0.30 -28.99
CA ALA A 376 -3.99 0.46 -29.61
C ALA A 376 -4.11 0.45 -31.15
N ALA A 377 -4.45 -0.70 -31.75
CA ALA A 377 -4.63 -0.81 -33.20
C ALA A 377 -5.89 -0.10 -33.70
N LYS A 378 -6.97 -0.10 -32.90
CA LYS A 378 -8.23 0.57 -33.24
C LYS A 378 -8.79 1.31 -32.00
N PRO A 379 -8.28 2.52 -31.71
CA PRO A 379 -8.68 3.31 -30.54
C PRO A 379 -10.19 3.49 -30.41
N LEU A 380 -10.66 3.52 -29.15
CA LEU A 380 -12.08 3.69 -28.85
C LEU A 380 -12.55 5.08 -29.30
N PRO A 381 -13.71 5.20 -29.96
CA PRO A 381 -14.37 6.48 -30.12
C PRO A 381 -14.64 7.10 -28.74
N VAL A 382 -14.33 8.38 -28.57
CA VAL A 382 -14.51 9.10 -27.29
C VAL A 382 -15.95 9.02 -26.77
N THR A 383 -16.94 8.97 -27.67
CA THR A 383 -18.35 8.81 -27.31
C THR A 383 -18.65 7.47 -26.64
N LEU A 384 -18.00 6.39 -27.10
CA LEU A 384 -18.13 5.06 -26.50
C LEU A 384 -17.36 4.99 -25.18
N LEU A 385 -16.14 5.52 -25.15
CA LEU A 385 -15.36 5.60 -23.91
C LEU A 385 -16.11 6.41 -22.84
N SER A 386 -16.76 7.51 -23.21
CA SER A 386 -17.52 8.35 -22.27
C SER A 386 -18.67 7.61 -21.57
N GLN A 387 -19.20 6.54 -22.15
CA GLN A 387 -20.26 5.74 -21.54
C GLN A 387 -19.73 4.88 -20.38
N TYR A 388 -18.47 4.45 -20.44
CA TYR A 388 -17.89 3.51 -19.48
C TYR A 388 -16.82 4.16 -18.57
N LEU A 389 -16.09 5.14 -19.09
CA LEU A 389 -14.99 5.85 -18.43
C LEU A 389 -15.10 7.36 -18.74
N PRO A 390 -16.12 8.05 -18.17
CA PRO A 390 -16.44 9.44 -18.52
C PRO A 390 -15.31 10.43 -18.20
N ASN A 391 -14.59 10.23 -17.09
CA ASN A 391 -13.49 11.11 -16.69
C ASN A 391 -12.32 11.01 -17.68
N GLN A 392 -11.97 9.79 -18.09
CA GLN A 392 -10.89 9.53 -19.05
C GLN A 392 -11.27 10.05 -20.45
N ALA A 393 -12.54 9.88 -20.87
CA ALA A 393 -13.03 10.46 -22.11
C ALA A 393 -12.95 12.01 -22.12
N LYS A 394 -13.25 12.64 -20.97
CA LYS A 394 -13.09 14.09 -20.78
C LYS A 394 -11.61 14.49 -20.85
N ALA A 395 -10.72 13.77 -20.17
CA ALA A 395 -9.27 14.04 -20.19
C ALA A 395 -8.69 13.94 -21.61
N ILE A 396 -9.08 12.93 -22.39
CA ILE A 396 -8.70 12.79 -23.81
C ILE A 396 -9.22 13.97 -24.65
N SER A 397 -10.49 14.35 -24.45
CA SER A 397 -11.09 15.49 -25.16
C SER A 397 -10.38 16.81 -24.85
N GLN A 398 -9.78 16.91 -23.66
CA GLN A 398 -8.99 18.05 -23.19
C GLN A 398 -7.49 17.92 -23.50
N GLN A 399 -7.08 16.86 -24.23
CA GLN A 399 -5.68 16.58 -24.59
C GLN A 399 -4.76 16.42 -23.36
N GLN A 400 -5.30 15.99 -22.23
CA GLN A 400 -4.55 15.74 -21.00
C GLN A 400 -3.88 14.36 -21.00
N ILE A 401 -4.51 13.38 -21.67
CA ILE A 401 -3.97 12.04 -21.88
C ILE A 401 -4.20 11.60 -23.33
N GLU A 402 -3.36 10.68 -23.80
CA GLU A 402 -3.53 10.01 -25.08
C GLU A 402 -4.72 9.03 -25.04
N ASN A 403 -5.37 8.81 -26.19
CA ASN A 403 -6.40 7.77 -26.33
C ASN A 403 -5.74 6.39 -26.51
N HIS A 404 -4.96 5.99 -25.51
CA HIS A 404 -4.23 4.74 -25.45
C HIS A 404 -4.66 3.97 -24.20
N PRO A 405 -4.93 2.66 -24.28
CA PRO A 405 -5.54 1.90 -23.18
C PRO A 405 -4.73 1.96 -21.88
N ALA A 406 -3.39 1.91 -21.96
CA ALA A 406 -2.55 2.02 -20.77
C ALA A 406 -2.68 3.40 -20.11
N ASP A 407 -2.72 4.49 -20.87
CA ASP A 407 -2.86 5.85 -20.32
C ASP A 407 -4.24 6.09 -19.72
N ILE A 408 -5.29 5.48 -20.29
CA ILE A 408 -6.64 5.48 -19.73
C ILE A 408 -6.67 4.81 -18.34
N VAL A 409 -6.06 3.62 -18.22
CA VAL A 409 -5.99 2.89 -16.94
C VAL A 409 -5.16 3.66 -15.92
N ILE A 410 -3.99 4.17 -16.33
CA ILE A 410 -3.10 4.95 -15.46
C ILE A 410 -3.81 6.22 -14.97
N HIS A 411 -4.52 6.94 -15.83
CA HIS A 411 -5.31 8.11 -15.43
C HIS A 411 -6.39 7.74 -14.41
N LYS A 412 -7.07 6.59 -14.58
CA LYS A 412 -8.06 6.13 -13.61
C LYS A 412 -7.46 5.84 -12.23
N ILE A 413 -6.25 5.27 -12.19
CA ILE A 413 -5.51 5.06 -10.93
C ILE A 413 -5.08 6.40 -10.34
N MET A 414 -4.65 7.35 -11.17
CA MET A 414 -4.23 8.67 -10.71
C MET A 414 -5.36 9.49 -10.07
N GLU A 415 -6.63 9.25 -10.42
CA GLU A 415 -7.77 9.83 -9.68
C GLU A 415 -7.71 9.51 -8.18
N VAL A 416 -7.16 8.34 -7.81
CA VAL A 416 -6.96 7.97 -6.40
C VAL A 416 -5.71 8.67 -5.85
N THR A 417 -4.56 8.58 -6.52
CA THR A 417 -3.30 9.17 -6.00
C THR A 417 -3.37 10.69 -5.88
N GLU A 418 -4.12 11.36 -6.75
CA GLU A 418 -4.33 12.81 -6.71
C GLU A 418 -4.99 13.25 -5.39
N VAL A 419 -5.98 12.50 -4.90
CA VAL A 419 -6.67 12.83 -3.64
C VAL A 419 -5.73 12.73 -2.44
N TYR A 420 -4.89 11.69 -2.41
CA TYR A 420 -3.87 11.51 -1.39
C TYR A 420 -2.78 12.58 -1.47
N SER A 421 -2.31 12.86 -2.69
CA SER A 421 -1.31 13.89 -2.96
C SER A 421 -1.79 15.26 -2.49
N ALA A 422 -3.04 15.60 -2.81
CA ALA A 422 -3.64 16.87 -2.40
C ALA A 422 -3.66 17.02 -0.87
N ALA A 423 -3.97 15.95 -0.12
CA ALA A 423 -3.93 15.98 1.34
C ALA A 423 -2.50 16.07 1.91
N CYS A 424 -1.53 15.42 1.26
CA CYS A 424 -0.16 15.31 1.75
C CYS A 424 0.70 16.54 1.44
N TYR A 425 0.49 17.21 0.29
CA TYR A 425 1.46 18.18 -0.24
C TYR A 425 0.90 19.58 -0.52
N SER A 426 -0.41 19.80 -0.55
CA SER A 426 -1.01 21.07 -1.04
C SER A 426 -0.63 22.31 -0.21
N ASN A 427 -0.27 22.16 1.07
CA ASN A 427 0.12 23.31 1.91
C ASN A 427 1.59 23.74 1.75
N ALA A 428 2.42 22.95 1.03
CA ALA A 428 3.83 23.31 0.81
C ALA A 428 4.02 24.43 -0.21
N VAL A 429 3.01 24.71 -1.05
CA VAL A 429 3.09 25.73 -2.10
C VAL A 429 2.84 27.14 -1.54
N VAL A 430 2.03 27.28 -0.49
CA VAL A 430 1.66 28.60 0.07
C VAL A 430 2.83 29.27 0.82
N CYS A 431 3.81 28.50 1.32
CA CYS A 431 4.97 29.07 2.04
C CYS A 431 6.07 29.65 1.12
N LYS A 432 6.00 29.48 -0.21
CA LYS A 432 7.03 30.02 -1.11
C LYS A 432 6.76 31.45 -1.63
N GLU A 433 5.56 32.00 -1.39
CA GLU A 433 5.23 33.38 -1.78
C GLU A 433 5.22 34.37 -0.60
N THR A 434 5.54 33.90 0.61
CA THR A 434 5.68 34.73 1.82
C THR A 434 7.02 34.50 2.53
N MET A 435 8.10 34.67 1.79
CA MET A 435 9.42 35.10 2.27
C MET A 435 10.05 35.99 1.20
#